data_AF-A0A7W0DFX9-F1
#
_entry.id   AF-A0A7W0DFX9-F1
#
_cell.length_a   1.000
_cell.length_b   1.000
_cell.length_c   1.000
_cell.angle_alpha   90.00
_cell.angle_beta   90.00
_cell.angle_gamma   90.00
#
_symmetry.space_group_name_H-M   'P 1'
#
loop_
_entity.id
_entity.type
_entity.pdbx_description
1 polymer ?
#
loop_
_entity_poly.entity_id
_entity_poly.type
_entity_poly.pdbx_seq_one_letter_code
_entity_poly.pdbx_strand_id
1 'polypeptide(L)' 'MTITLFEKLADGQLLKISERPWDEKLMQALDAANYVLIGGKEYEMIEGRLNLDLNVFELLLVAIGSEGGGNKQ' A
#
# COMPACT_ATOMS: atom_id res chain seq x y z
N MET A 1 -14.92 -3.96 -8.31
CA MET A 1 -14.06 -4.06 -7.12
C MET A 1 -13.11 -2.87 -7.15
N THR A 2 -13.00 -2.12 -6.07
CA THR A 2 -12.02 -1.03 -5.94
C THR A 2 -10.80 -1.51 -5.17
N ILE A 3 -9.68 -0.81 -5.32
CA ILE A 3 -8.52 -1.02 -4.45
C ILE A 3 -8.31 0.20 -3.58
N THR A 4 -8.16 -0.04 -2.29
CA THR A 4 -7.80 0.97 -1.30
C THR A 4 -6.36 0.77 -0.84
N LEU A 5 -5.58 1.85 -0.83
CA LEU A 5 -4.19 1.83 -0.38
C LEU A 5 -4.10 2.49 0.99
N PHE A 6 -3.51 1.77 1.95
CA PHE A 6 -3.27 2.26 3.30
C PHE A 6 -1.77 2.34 3.57
N GLU A 7 -1.30 3.50 4.02
CA GLU A 7 0.01 3.63 4.65
C GLU A 7 -0.10 3.22 6.12
N LYS A 8 0.74 2.28 6.55
CA LYS A 8 0.96 1.97 7.96
C LYS A 8 1.96 2.97 8.52
N LEU A 9 1.49 3.84 9.41
CA LEU A 9 2.32 4.79 10.13
C LEU A 9 3.14 4.09 11.23
N ALA A 10 4.18 4.77 11.70
CA ALA A 10 5.11 4.22 12.71
C ALA A 10 4.42 3.89 14.05
N ASP A 11 3.32 4.58 14.37
CA ASP A 11 2.50 4.32 15.56
C ASP A 11 1.46 3.20 15.36
N GLY A 12 1.46 2.56 14.18
CA GLY A 12 0.54 1.48 13.82
C GLY A 12 -0.81 1.95 13.27
N GLN A 13 -1.06 3.26 13.19
CA GLN A 13 -2.27 3.78 12.55
C GLN A 13 -2.24 3.55 11.04
N LEU A 14 -3.42 3.38 10.45
CA LEU A 14 -3.60 3.22 9.01
C LEU A 14 -4.12 4.51 8.40
N LEU A 15 -3.34 5.11 7.50
CA LEU A 15 -3.74 6.28 6.72
C LEU A 15 -4.18 5.82 5.33
N LYS A 16 -5.43 6.09 4.95
CA LYS A 16 -5.88 5.87 3.57
C LYS A 16 -5.25 6.91 2.66
N ILE A 17 -4.41 6.47 1.72
CA ILE A 17 -3.66 7.36 0.81
C ILE A 17 -4.21 7.35 -0.62
N SER A 18 -5.00 6.34 -0.99
CA SER A 18 -5.65 6.29 -2.29
C SER A 18 -6.83 5.32 -2.31
N GLU A 19 -7.82 5.62 -3.14
CA GLU A 19 -8.83 4.68 -3.59
C GLU A 19 -9.09 4.93 -5.06
N ARG A 20 -9.09 3.86 -5.86
CA ARG A 20 -9.38 3.95 -7.30
C ARG A 20 -9.89 2.61 -7.83
N PRO A 21 -10.63 2.61 -8.95
CA PRO A 21 -10.84 1.40 -9.71
C PRO A 21 -9.48 0.92 -10.26
N TRP A 22 -9.26 -0.38 -10.23
CA TRP A 22 -8.12 -1.02 -10.89
C TRP A 22 -8.66 -1.93 -11.98
N ASP A 23 -8.01 -1.92 -13.14
CA ASP A 23 -8.30 -2.86 -14.21
C ASP A 23 -7.43 -4.12 -14.08
N GLU A 24 -7.68 -5.11 -14.93
CA GLU A 24 -6.93 -6.38 -14.92
C GLU A 24 -5.43 -6.20 -15.16
N LYS A 25 -5.04 -5.21 -15.97
CA LYS A 25 -3.62 -4.96 -16.27
C LYS A 25 -2.87 -4.48 -15.03
N LEU A 26 -3.49 -3.59 -14.27
CA LEU A 26 -2.90 -3.06 -13.05
C LEU A 26 -2.80 -4.15 -11.96
N MET A 27 -3.79 -5.05 -11.87
CA MET A 27 -3.75 -6.23 -11.00
C MET A 27 -2.60 -7.17 -11.36
N GLN A 28 -2.39 -7.46 -12.65
CA GLN A 28 -1.27 -8.31 -13.09
C GLN A 28 0.10 -7.67 -12.79
N ALA A 29 0.19 -6.35 -12.89
CA ALA A 29 1.42 -5.65 -12.54
C ALA A 29 1.73 -5.73 -11.03
N LEU A 30 0.71 -5.73 -10.17
CA LEU A 30 0.89 -5.90 -8.72
C LEU A 30 1.44 -7.26 -8.34
N ASP A 31 0.99 -8.33 -8.99
CA ASP A 31 1.42 -9.69 -8.66
C ASP A 31 2.96 -9.86 -8.78
N ALA A 32 3.61 -9.03 -9.59
CA ALA A 32 5.06 -9.03 -9.78
C ALA A 32 5.79 -7.88 -9.05
N ALA A 33 5.06 -6.92 -8.47
CA ALA A 33 5.65 -5.75 -7.85
C ALA A 33 5.85 -5.96 -6.34
N ASN A 34 6.90 -5.36 -5.78
CA ASN A 34 7.14 -5.26 -4.34
C ASN A 34 6.95 -3.82 -3.83
N TYR A 35 7.08 -2.84 -4.72
CA TYR A 35 7.04 -1.43 -4.39
C TYR A 35 6.05 -0.69 -5.30
N VAL A 36 5.47 0.38 -4.79
CA VAL A 36 4.59 1.29 -5.53
C VAL A 36 5.02 2.74 -5.33
N LEU A 37 4.95 3.53 -6.39
CA LEU A 37 5.21 4.96 -6.37
C LEU A 37 3.89 5.73 -6.45
N ILE A 38 3.59 6.52 -5.42
CA ILE A 38 2.34 7.28 -5.33
C ILE A 38 2.66 8.70 -4.88
N GLY A 39 2.28 9.69 -5.69
CA GLY A 39 2.51 11.11 -5.37
C GLY A 39 3.99 11.47 -5.18
N GLY A 40 4.90 10.74 -5.86
CA GLY A 40 6.34 10.95 -5.74
C GLY A 40 7.00 10.30 -4.51
N LYS A 41 6.23 9.56 -3.69
CA LYS A 41 6.73 8.80 -2.54
C LYS A 41 6.67 7.31 -2.84
N GLU A 42 7.75 6.60 -2.53
CA GLU A 42 7.88 5.16 -2.71
C GLU A 42 7.40 4.42 -1.47
N TYR A 43 6.73 3.30 -1.68
CA TYR A 43 6.20 2.46 -0.62
C TYR A 43 6.47 0.99 -0.90
N GLU A 44 6.83 0.23 0.12
CA GLU A 44 6.86 -1.23 0.10
C GLU A 44 5.48 -1.78 0.38
N MET A 45 5.06 -2.78 -0.41
CA MET A 45 3.83 -3.54 -0.16
C MET A 45 4.09 -4.61 0.88
N ILE A 46 3.33 -4.57 1.98
CA ILE A 46 3.50 -5.49 3.11
C ILE A 46 2.44 -6.59 3.08
N GLU A 47 1.18 -6.23 2.79
CA GLU A 47 0.07 -7.17 2.87
C GLU A 47 -1.07 -6.76 1.93
N GLY A 48 -1.74 -7.74 1.33
CA GLY A 48 -3.00 -7.58 0.63
C GLY A 48 -4.14 -8.22 1.43
N ARG A 49 -5.24 -7.48 1.64
CA ARG A 49 -6.46 -7.97 2.28
C ARG A 49 -7.62 -7.89 1.31
N LEU A 50 -8.21 -9.03 0.97
CA LEU A 50 -9.45 -9.09 0.22
C LEU A 50 -10.64 -8.96 1.18
N ASN A 51 -11.32 -7.82 1.16
CA ASN A 51 -12.51 -7.58 1.95
C ASN A 51 -13.76 -7.93 1.14
N LEU A 52 -14.31 -9.12 1.40
CA LEU A 52 -15.46 -9.65 0.67
C LEU A 52 -16.78 -8.96 1.03
N ASP A 53 -16.91 -8.48 2.27
CA ASP A 53 -18.13 -7.79 2.72
C ASP A 53 -18.31 -6.45 2.01
N LEU A 54 -17.19 -5.77 1.72
CA LEU A 54 -17.18 -4.47 1.05
C LEU A 54 -16.87 -4.59 -0.45
N ASN A 55 -16.49 -5.77 -0.94
CA ASN A 55 -16.04 -5.99 -2.32
C ASN A 55 -14.87 -5.06 -2.72
N VAL A 56 -13.89 -4.94 -1.82
CA VAL A 56 -12.70 -4.07 -1.94
C VAL A 56 -11.45 -4.91 -1.69
N PHE A 57 -10.40 -4.68 -2.48
CA PHE A 57 -9.07 -5.19 -2.19
C PHE A 57 -8.25 -4.08 -1.52
N GLU A 58 -7.58 -4.38 -0.43
CA GLU A 58 -6.85 -3.39 0.36
C GLU A 58 -5.37 -3.75 0.35
N LEU A 59 -4.51 -2.78 0.03
CA LEU A 59 -3.05 -2.94 0.12
C LEU A 59 -2.52 -2.13 1.28
N LEU A 60 -1.77 -2.81 2.14
CA LEU A 60 -1.03 -2.22 3.24
C LEU A 60 0.40 -1.91 2.78
N LEU A 61 0.79 -0.66 2.98
CA LEU A 61 2.02 -0.07 2.47
C LEU A 61 2.85 0.52 3.62
N VAL A 62 4.18 0.48 3.50
CA VAL A 62 5.09 1.22 4.38
C VAL A 62 5.95 2.15 3.52
N ALA A 63 6.06 3.41 3.92
CA ALA A 63 6.86 4.39 3.22
C ALA A 63 8.36 4.04 3.22
N ILE A 64 9.01 4.11 2.07
CA ILE A 64 10.45 4.05 1.95
C ILE A 64 11.02 5.47 2.07
N GLY A 65 12.00 5.66 2.97
CA GLY A 65 12.78 6.90 3.03
C GLY A 65 12.20 8.07 3.83
N SER A 66 11.41 7.82 4.87
CA SER A 66 11.23 8.80 5.96
C SER A 66 11.76 8.16 7.24
N GLU A 67 12.81 8.75 7.82
CA GLU A 67 13.49 8.25 9.02
C GLU A 67 12.49 7.85 10.12
N GLY A 68 12.33 6.54 10.27
CA GLY A 68 11.77 5.88 11.45
C GLY A 68 12.62 4.69 11.89
N GLY A 69 13.85 4.58 11.38
CA GLY A 69 14.83 3.60 11.82
C GLY A 69 15.72 4.21 12.89
N GLY A 70 15.43 3.89 14.16
CA GLY A 70 16.31 4.25 15.26
C GLY A 70 17.76 3.82 14.99
N ASN A 71 18.66 4.78 15.18
CA ASN A 71 20.06 4.64 15.55
C ASN A 71 20.66 3.23 15.40
N LYS A 72 21.39 2.98 14.30
CA LYS A 72 22.41 1.92 14.25
C LYS A 72 23.66 2.39 13.50
N GLN A 73 24.65 2.72 14.33
CA GLN A 73 26.10 2.85 14.15
C GLN A 73 26.65 4.03 13.35
#